data_AF-A0A1F9UA06-F1
#
_entry.id   AF-A0A1F9UA06-F1
#
_cell.length_a   1.000
_cell.length_b   1.000
_cell.length_c   1.000
_cell.angle_alpha   90.00
_cell.angle_beta   90.00
_cell.angle_gamma   90.00
#
_symmetry.space_group_name_H-M   'P 1'
#
loop_
_entity.id
_entity.type
_entity.pdbx_description
1 polymer ?
#
loop_
_entity_poly.entity_id
_entity_poly.type
_entity_poly.pdbx_seq_one_letter_code
_entity_poly.pdbx_strand_id
1 'polypeptide(L)'
;MKKLKPIPRFKSENEEFEFWSKRDSTEYFDLSKAKRVRFPNLRRTTKLVALNMPISLIDKLKYLANKKDVAYQSLMKLFLDDRVSQELRKAS
;
A
#
# COMPACT_ATOMS: atom_id res chain seq x y z
N MET A 1 -28.21 -23.29 4.24
CA MET A 1 -26.78 -23.66 4.04
C MET A 1 -26.39 -23.28 2.62
N LYS A 2 -25.57 -22.23 2.42
CA LYS A 2 -25.13 -21.82 1.07
C LYS A 2 -24.09 -22.83 0.56
N LYS A 3 -24.31 -23.40 -0.63
CA LYS A 3 -23.36 -24.29 -1.30
C LYS A 3 -22.29 -23.42 -1.97
N LEU A 4 -21.06 -23.46 -1.46
CA LEU A 4 -19.93 -22.73 -2.03
C LEU A 4 -19.38 -23.49 -3.24
N LYS A 5 -19.01 -22.76 -4.29
CA LYS A 5 -18.41 -23.37 -5.49
C LYS A 5 -16.95 -23.77 -5.19
N PRO A 6 -16.48 -24.93 -5.67
CA PRO A 6 -15.09 -25.34 -5.50
C PRO A 6 -14.16 -24.35 -6.21
N ILE A 7 -13.10 -23.94 -5.51
CA ILE A 7 -12.07 -23.05 -6.06
C ILE A 7 -11.32 -23.81 -7.17
N PRO A 8 -11.19 -23.25 -8.40
CA PRO A 8 -10.42 -23.89 -9.47
C PRO A 8 -8.94 -24.00 -9.12
N ARG A 9 -8.25 -25.04 -9.60
CA ARG A 9 -6.78 -25.10 -9.53
C ARG A 9 -6.21 -24.23 -10.66
N PHE A 10 -5.66 -23.07 -10.34
CA PHE A 10 -4.99 -22.20 -11.31
C PHE A 10 -3.55 -22.65 -11.54
N LYS A 11 -3.08 -22.54 -12.78
CA LYS A 11 -1.72 -22.90 -13.19
C LYS A 11 -0.74 -21.72 -13.15
N SER A 12 -1.25 -20.49 -13.07
CA SER A 12 -0.48 -19.24 -13.11
C SER A 12 -1.17 -18.11 -12.34
N GLU A 13 -0.39 -17.21 -11.74
CA GLU A 13 -0.86 -16.07 -10.92
C GLU A 13 -1.67 -15.06 -11.75
N ASN A 14 -1.32 -14.84 -13.01
CA ASN A 14 -2.07 -13.95 -13.91
C ASN A 14 -3.48 -14.48 -14.22
N GLU A 15 -3.64 -15.80 -14.32
CA GLU A 15 -4.91 -16.45 -14.61
C GLU A 15 -5.85 -16.41 -13.40
N GLU A 16 -5.26 -16.51 -12.20
CA GLU A 16 -5.95 -16.29 -10.94
C GLU A 16 -6.41 -14.83 -10.78
N PHE A 17 -5.56 -13.86 -11.12
CA PHE A 17 -5.90 -12.44 -11.07
C PHE A 17 -7.07 -12.09 -12.01
N GLU A 18 -7.03 -12.57 -13.25
CA GLU A 18 -8.12 -12.36 -14.20
C GLU A 18 -9.44 -13.01 -13.77
N PHE A 19 -9.36 -14.20 -13.17
CA PHE A 19 -10.53 -14.91 -12.66
C PHE A 19 -11.19 -14.18 -11.48
N TRP A 20 -10.40 -13.69 -10.53
CA TRP A 20 -10.90 -12.93 -9.38
C TRP A 20 -11.34 -11.50 -9.74
N SER A 21 -10.75 -10.90 -10.77
CA SER A 21 -11.17 -9.58 -11.27
C SER A 21 -12.55 -9.61 -11.92
N LYS A 22 -12.90 -10.74 -12.57
CA LYS A 22 -14.17 -10.91 -13.29
C LYS A 22 -15.28 -11.56 -12.45
N ARG A 23 -14.99 -12.11 -11.27
CA ARG A 23 -15.97 -12.87 -10.46
C ARG A 23 -16.13 -12.32 -9.06
N ASP A 24 -17.39 -12.25 -8.61
CA ASP A 24 -17.74 -11.84 -7.26
C ASP A 24 -17.24 -12.89 -6.24
N SER A 25 -16.25 -12.49 -5.45
CA SER A 25 -15.55 -13.34 -4.47
C SER A 25 -16.46 -13.87 -3.36
N THR A 26 -17.65 -13.31 -3.22
CA THR A 26 -18.67 -13.71 -2.24
C THR A 26 -19.33 -15.06 -2.53
N GLU A 27 -19.15 -15.63 -3.73
CA GLU A 27 -19.67 -16.97 -4.10
C GLU A 27 -18.73 -18.14 -3.79
N TYR A 28 -17.45 -17.84 -3.53
CA TYR A 28 -16.40 -18.84 -3.30
C TYR A 28 -15.89 -18.86 -1.85
N PHE A 29 -16.03 -17.76 -1.11
CA PHE A 29 -15.61 -17.65 0.28
C PHE A 29 -16.79 -17.59 1.26
N ASP A 30 -16.72 -18.38 2.34
CA ASP A 30 -17.69 -18.32 3.44
C ASP A 30 -17.45 -17.06 4.30
N LEU A 31 -18.06 -15.95 3.90
CA LEU A 31 -17.98 -14.66 4.60
C LEU A 31 -18.46 -14.75 6.07
N SER A 32 -19.20 -15.79 6.43
CA SER A 32 -19.70 -16.04 7.80
C SER A 32 -18.57 -16.46 8.75
N LYS A 33 -17.44 -16.97 8.23
CA LYS A 33 -16.24 -17.33 9.00
C LYS A 33 -15.16 -16.24 8.98
N ALA A 34 -15.39 -15.12 8.31
CA ALA A 34 -14.43 -14.02 8.22
C ALA A 34 -14.26 -13.35 9.59
N LYS A 35 -13.18 -13.67 10.29
CA LYS A 35 -12.80 -12.98 11.53
C LYS A 35 -12.16 -11.64 11.17
N ARG A 36 -12.59 -10.58 11.86
CA ARG A 36 -11.98 -9.24 11.80
C ARG A 36 -10.55 -9.32 12.35
N VAL A 37 -9.59 -9.64 11.49
CA VAL A 37 -8.18 -9.68 11.84
C VAL A 37 -7.65 -8.25 11.91
N ARG A 38 -7.25 -7.81 13.11
CA ARG A 38 -6.32 -6.68 13.22
C ARG A 38 -4.96 -7.25 12.88
N PHE A 39 -4.23 -6.59 11.98
CA PHE A 39 -2.84 -6.90 11.68
C PHE A 39 -1.94 -5.99 12.52
N PRO A 40 -1.69 -6.27 13.81
CA PRO A 40 -0.83 -5.44 14.65
C PRO A 40 0.62 -5.40 14.13
N ASN A 41 1.03 -6.45 13.41
CA ASN A 41 2.37 -6.64 12.86
C ASN A 41 2.42 -6.47 11.34
N LEU A 42 1.53 -5.68 10.73
CA LEU A 42 1.74 -5.23 9.37
C LEU A 42 2.95 -4.28 9.35
N ARG A 43 4.16 -4.84 9.44
CA ARG A 43 5.41 -4.09 9.24
C ARG A 43 5.25 -3.49 7.84
N ARG A 44 5.13 -2.17 7.76
CA ARG A 44 5.26 -1.47 6.47
C ARG A 44 6.65 -1.84 5.96
N THR A 45 6.72 -2.81 5.05
CA THR A 45 7.97 -3.33 4.51
C THR A 45 8.70 -2.16 3.89
N THR A 46 9.69 -1.61 4.60
CA THR A 46 10.43 -0.44 4.16
C THR A 46 11.50 -0.93 3.21
N LYS A 47 11.33 -0.67 1.91
CA LYS A 47 12.36 -0.93 0.90
C LYS A 47 13.29 0.28 0.84
N LEU A 48 14.60 0.04 0.81
CA LEU A 48 15.58 1.10 0.57
C LEU A 48 15.48 1.51 -0.90
N VAL A 49 15.18 2.78 -1.16
CA VAL A 49 15.12 3.34 -2.51
C VAL A 49 16.19 4.41 -2.62
N ALA A 50 17.11 4.25 -3.57
CA ALA A 50 18.05 5.29 -3.94
C ALA A 50 17.37 6.22 -4.96
N LEU A 51 17.32 7.51 -4.65
CA LEU A 51 16.71 8.55 -5.49
C LEU A 51 17.78 9.58 -5.82
N ASN A 52 17.91 9.93 -7.10
CA ASN A 52 18.75 11.06 -7.50
C ASN A 52 17.96 12.35 -7.31
N MET A 53 18.53 13.30 -6.55
CA MET A 53 17.91 14.58 -6.27
C MET A 53 18.92 15.72 -6.45
N PRO A 54 18.51 16.90 -6.94
CA PRO A 54 19.37 18.07 -6.98
C PRO A 54 19.84 18.47 -5.58
N ILE A 55 21.13 18.83 -5.46
CA ILE A 55 21.77 19.21 -4.19
C ILE A 55 21.01 20.36 -3.50
N SER A 56 20.57 21.35 -4.29
CA SER A 56 19.81 22.50 -3.81
C SER A 56 18.48 22.14 -3.14
N LEU A 57 17.85 21.03 -3.52
CA LEU A 57 16.63 20.54 -2.89
C LEU A 57 16.94 19.83 -1.56
N ILE A 58 18.04 19.09 -1.51
CA ILE A 58 18.50 18.40 -0.29
C ILE A 58 18.83 19.43 0.80
N ASP A 59 19.52 20.52 0.45
CA ASP A 59 19.84 21.59 1.41
C ASP A 59 18.59 22.29 1.95
N LYS A 60 17.62 22.58 1.08
CA LYS A 60 16.32 23.12 1.51
C LYS A 60 15.59 22.17 2.45
N LEU A 61 15.58 20.87 2.16
CA LEU A 61 14.96 19.86 3.03
C LEU A 61 15.66 19.76 4.38
N LYS A 62 17.01 19.80 4.42
CA LYS A 62 17.77 19.82 5.67
C LYS A 62 17.48 21.07 6.49
N TYR A 63 17.43 22.24 5.86
CA TYR A 63 17.09 23.50 6.53
C TYR A 63 15.69 23.44 7.16
N LEU A 64 14.69 22.97 6.40
CA LEU A 64 13.32 22.82 6.90
C LEU A 64 13.21 21.78 8.01
N ALA A 65 14.00 20.71 7.94
CA ALA A 65 14.04 19.66 8.94
C ALA A 65 14.62 20.17 10.27
N ASN A 66 15.73 20.90 10.22
CA ASN A 66 16.31 21.57 11.38
C ASN A 66 15.34 22.57 12.01
N LYS A 67 14.64 23.37 11.20
CA LYS A 67 13.63 24.32 11.70
C LYS A 67 12.47 23.63 12.43
N LYS A 68 12.16 22.40 12.07
CA LYS A 68 11.07 21.59 12.66
C LYS A 68 11.58 20.62 13.74
N ASP A 69 12.86 20.65 14.06
CA ASP A 69 13.52 19.73 15.01
C ASP A 69 13.30 18.24 14.66
N VAL A 70 13.34 17.91 13.37
CA VAL A 70 13.17 16.54 12.87
C VAL A 70 14.30 16.13 11.93
N ALA A 71 14.58 14.83 11.84
CA ALA A 71 15.52 14.31 10.85
C ALA A 71 15.01 14.54 9.41
N TYR A 72 15.90 14.93 8.49
CA TYR A 72 15.53 15.22 7.10
C TYR A 72 14.86 14.03 6.40
N GLN A 73 15.27 12.80 6.73
CA GLN A 73 14.67 11.58 6.18
C GLN A 73 13.22 11.40 6.65
N SER A 74 12.92 11.74 7.90
CA SER A 74 11.55 11.68 8.44
C SER A 74 10.67 12.76 7.81
N LEU A 75 11.19 13.98 7.66
CA LEU A 75 10.46 15.06 6.98
C LEU A 75 10.16 14.70 5.52
N MET A 76 11.13 14.12 4.82
CA MET A 76 10.96 13.66 3.44
C MET A 76 9.85 12.62 3.33
N LYS A 77 9.81 11.64 4.25
CA LYS A 77 8.74 10.63 4.28
C LYS A 77 7.36 11.26 4.45
N LEU A 78 7.23 12.23 5.36
CA LEU A 78 5.96 12.93 5.60
C LEU A 78 5.49 13.70 4.37
N PHE A 79 6.39 14.43 3.71
CA PHE A 79 6.03 15.18 2.50
C PHE A 79 5.65 14.29 1.32
N LEU A 80 6.35 13.17 1.13
CA LEU A 80 6.00 12.21 0.08
C LEU A 80 4.64 11.56 0.35
N ASP A 81 4.37 11.17 1.60
CA ASP A 81 3.09 10.55 1.99
C ASP A 81 1.91 11.51 1.82
N ASP A 82 2.08 12.77 2.25
CA ASP A 82 1.07 13.82 2.07
C ASP A 82 0.78 14.08 0.59
N ARG A 83 1.83 14.24 -0.23
CA ARG A 83 1.67 14.52 -1.66
C ARG A 83 1.01 13.36 -2.39
N VAL A 84 1.41 12.12 -2.13
CA VAL A 84 0.80 10.92 -2.73
C VAL A 84 -0.65 10.78 -2.30
N SER A 85 -0.96 10.99 -1.02
CA SER A 85 -2.33 10.93 -0.50
C SER A 85 -3.24 11.96 -1.16
N GLN A 86 -2.73 13.17 -1.40
CA GLN A 86 -3.49 14.22 -2.10
C GLN A 86 -3.77 13.85 -3.57
N GLU A 87 -2.79 13.31 -4.29
CA GLU A 87 -2.97 12.89 -5.69
C GLU A 87 -3.95 11.71 -5.80
N LEU A 88 -3.87 10.71 -4.92
CA LEU A 88 -4.81 9.60 -4.88
C LEU A 88 -6.24 10.05 -4.58
N ARG A 89 -6.41 11.04 -3.70
CA ARG A 89 -7.74 11.63 -3.40
C ARG A 89 -8.31 12.44 -4.55
N LYS A 90 -7.47 13.06 -5.38
CA LYS A 90 -7.93 13.82 -6.56
C LYS A 90 -8.28 12.93 -7.75
N ALA A 91 -7.78 11.70 -7.76
CA ALA A 91 -8.02 10.72 -8.82
C ALA A 91 -9.25 9.81 -8.58
N SER A 92 -9.88 9.88 -7.40
CA SER A 92 -11.20 9.29 -7.10
C SER A 92 -12.30 10.32 -7.24
#